data_AF-A0A183PHF5-F1
#
_entry.id   AF-A0A183PHF5-F1
#
_cell.length_a   1.000
_cell.length_b   1.000
_cell.length_c   1.000
_cell.angle_alpha   90.00
_cell.angle_beta   90.00
_cell.angle_gamma   90.00
#
_symmetry.space_group_name_H-M   'P 1'
#
loop_
_entity.id
_entity.type
_entity.pdbx_description
1 polymer ?
#
loop_
_entity_poly.entity_id
_entity_poly.type
_entity_poly.pdbx_seq_one_letter_code
_entity_poly.pdbx_strand_id
1 'polypeptide(L)'
;MLPPNMSTEAVFLKPREPFKVAAFNVRTLIQVGQQTGLAMSLESLNINVCCLSETRIQDSGKELQIRSPSVASKSLFYVRLSGDPVVSLSGLAGVGVAPSARAEVALID
;
A
#
# COMPACT_ATOMS: atom_id res chain seq x y z
N MET A 1 17.67 -40.44 -19.24
CA MET A 1 16.36 -39.92 -18.80
C MET A 1 16.45 -38.40 -18.77
N LEU A 2 15.59 -37.70 -19.52
CA LEU A 2 15.51 -36.24 -19.43
C LEU A 2 14.77 -35.83 -18.14
N PRO A 3 15.14 -34.71 -17.49
CA PRO A 3 14.41 -34.22 -16.34
C PRO A 3 12.96 -33.88 -16.74
N PRO A 4 11.97 -34.09 -15.85
CA PRO A 4 10.60 -33.73 -16.13
C PRO A 4 10.53 -32.22 -16.37
N ASN A 5 9.91 -31.85 -17.49
CA ASN A 5 9.58 -30.47 -17.82
C ASN A 5 8.67 -29.92 -16.72
N MET A 6 9.25 -29.15 -15.80
CA MET A 6 8.49 -28.37 -14.83
C MET A 6 7.92 -27.17 -15.60
N SER A 7 6.76 -27.36 -16.22
CA SER A 7 5.94 -26.23 -16.63
C SER A 7 5.54 -25.51 -15.35
N THR A 8 6.24 -24.41 -15.03
CA THR A 8 5.78 -23.41 -14.07
C THR A 8 4.55 -22.76 -14.68
N GLU A 9 3.43 -23.48 -14.67
CA GLU A 9 2.11 -22.91 -14.84
C GLU A 9 2.01 -21.85 -13.75
N ALA A 10 2.07 -20.58 -14.12
CA ALA A 10 1.87 -19.49 -13.19
C ALA A 10 0.51 -19.72 -12.56
N VAL A 11 0.48 -20.16 -11.30
CA VAL A 11 -0.74 -20.32 -10.52
C VAL A 11 -1.28 -18.91 -10.35
N PHE A 12 -2.12 -18.48 -11.28
CA PHE A 12 -2.89 -17.26 -11.15
C PHE A 12 -3.84 -17.52 -9.99
N LEU A 13 -3.49 -17.00 -8.81
CA LEU A 13 -4.38 -16.96 -7.66
C LEU A 13 -5.66 -16.30 -8.15
N LYS A 14 -6.74 -17.08 -8.27
CA LYS A 14 -8.04 -16.57 -8.70
C LYS A 14 -8.52 -15.67 -7.58
N PRO A 15 -8.56 -14.33 -7.76
CA PRO A 15 -8.89 -13.44 -6.66
C PRO A 15 -10.30 -13.76 -6.20
N ARG A 16 -10.48 -14.07 -4.90
CA ARG A 16 -11.81 -14.33 -4.33
C ARG A 16 -12.78 -13.17 -4.55
N GLU A 17 -12.23 -11.95 -4.57
CA GLU A 17 -12.93 -10.73 -4.94
C GLU A 17 -12.00 -9.79 -5.72
N PRO A 18 -12.54 -8.93 -6.60
CA PRO A 18 -11.76 -7.91 -7.29
C PRO A 18 -11.22 -6.85 -6.32
N PHE A 19 -10.00 -6.39 -6.59
CA PHE A 19 -9.34 -5.28 -5.91
C PHE A 19 -9.03 -4.16 -6.89
N LYS A 20 -9.36 -2.92 -6.51
CA LYS A 20 -8.91 -1.72 -7.24
C LYS A 20 -7.52 -1.34 -6.78
N VAL A 21 -6.60 -1.23 -7.73
CA VAL A 21 -5.23 -0.80 -7.49
C VAL A 21 -5.00 0.57 -8.11
N ALA A 22 -4.27 1.44 -7.42
CA ALA A 22 -3.87 2.74 -7.95
C ALA A 22 -2.42 3.05 -7.59
N ALA A 23 -1.85 4.03 -8.28
CA ALA A 23 -0.52 4.56 -7.99
C ALA A 23 -0.60 6.08 -7.84
N PHE A 24 0.02 6.61 -6.79
CA PHE A 24 0.06 8.04 -6.50
C PHE A 24 1.48 8.47 -6.19
N ASN A 25 1.81 9.69 -6.60
CA ASN A 25 2.99 10.38 -6.12
C ASN A 25 2.58 11.32 -5.00
N VAL A 26 3.06 11.05 -3.78
CA VAL A 26 2.68 11.83 -2.60
C VAL A 26 3.75 12.83 -2.20
N ARG A 27 5.00 12.68 -2.67
CA ARG A 27 6.21 13.45 -2.32
C ARG A 27 6.60 13.46 -0.84
N THR A 28 5.63 13.42 0.06
CA THR A 28 5.79 13.36 1.52
C THR A 28 4.45 12.99 2.16
N LEU A 29 4.52 12.22 3.24
CA LEU A 29 3.42 11.91 4.16
C LEU A 29 3.75 12.30 5.60
N ILE A 30 4.67 13.25 5.80
CA ILE A 30 5.04 13.74 7.14
C ILE A 30 3.87 14.47 7.82
N GLN A 31 3.09 15.24 7.06
CA GLN A 31 2.03 16.04 7.64
C GLN A 31 0.72 15.25 7.75
N VAL A 32 0.06 15.36 8.91
CA VAL A 32 -1.26 14.75 9.15
C VAL A 32 -2.28 15.13 8.08
N GLY A 33 -2.24 16.37 7.57
CA GLY A 33 -3.12 16.82 6.48
C GLY A 33 -2.92 16.04 5.18
N GLN A 34 -1.68 15.68 4.83
CA GLN A 34 -1.36 14.90 3.64
C GLN A 34 -1.84 13.45 3.78
N GLN A 35 -1.62 12.85 4.95
CA GLN A 35 -2.12 11.51 5.27
C GLN A 35 -3.66 11.45 5.20
N THR A 36 -4.32 12.46 5.76
CA THR A 36 -5.79 12.59 5.75
C THR A 36 -6.31 12.75 4.32
N GLY A 37 -5.70 13.65 3.54
CA GLY A 37 -6.08 13.88 2.14
C GLY A 37 -5.90 12.63 1.26
N LEU A 38 -4.81 11.88 1.47
CA LEU A 38 -4.59 10.60 0.81
C LEU A 38 -5.67 9.59 1.20
N ALA A 39 -5.95 9.41 2.50
CA ALA A 39 -6.95 8.45 2.96
C ALA A 39 -8.37 8.75 2.43
N MET A 40 -8.76 10.02 2.39
CA MET A 40 -10.03 10.45 1.78
C MET A 40 -10.07 10.18 0.28
N SER A 41 -8.97 10.41 -0.42
CA SER A 41 -8.87 10.16 -1.86
C SER A 41 -8.99 8.67 -2.18
N LEU A 42 -8.29 7.82 -1.43
CA LEU A 42 -8.35 6.37 -1.58
C LEU A 42 -9.75 5.82 -1.26
N GLU A 43 -10.41 6.36 -0.23
CA GLU A 43 -11.79 6.03 0.11
C GLU A 43 -12.76 6.44 -1.01
N SER A 44 -12.70 7.69 -1.48
CA SER A 44 -13.60 8.20 -2.53
C SER A 44 -13.46 7.44 -3.86
N LEU A 45 -12.25 6.96 -4.17
CA LEU A 45 -11.97 6.19 -5.38
C LEU A 45 -12.20 4.68 -5.17
N ASN A 46 -12.51 4.27 -3.94
CA ASN A 46 -12.70 2.88 -3.53
C ASN A 46 -11.49 2.00 -3.85
N ILE A 47 -10.28 2.54 -3.62
CA ILE A 47 -9.00 1.85 -3.84
C ILE A 47 -8.76 0.84 -2.72
N ASN A 48 -8.31 -0.36 -3.07
CA ASN A 48 -8.01 -1.41 -2.11
C ASN A 48 -6.51 -1.57 -1.84
N VAL A 49 -5.67 -1.29 -2.85
CA VAL A 49 -4.21 -1.30 -2.73
C VAL A 49 -3.66 -0.10 -3.48
N CYS A 50 -2.74 0.63 -2.87
CA CYS A 50 -2.15 1.82 -3.46
C CYS A 50 -0.63 1.75 -3.43
N CYS A 51 0.02 1.98 -4.58
CA CYS A 51 1.46 2.23 -4.65
C CYS A 51 1.73 3.72 -4.49
N LEU A 52 2.69 4.07 -3.63
CA LEU A 52 3.04 5.44 -3.29
C LEU A 52 4.49 5.70 -3.68
N SER A 53 4.76 6.68 -4.54
CA SER A 53 6.12 7.10 -4.88
C SER A 53 6.55 8.34 -4.11
N GLU A 54 7.87 8.48 -3.91
CA GLU A 54 8.50 9.60 -3.20
C GLU A 54 7.97 9.73 -1.76
N THR A 55 7.77 8.60 -1.09
CA THR A 55 7.06 8.60 0.21
C THR A 55 8.03 8.86 1.35
N ARG A 56 8.06 10.10 1.85
CA ARG A 56 8.76 10.46 3.08
C ARG A 56 7.83 10.37 4.29
N ILE A 57 8.19 9.60 5.32
CA ILE A 57 7.44 9.52 6.59
C ILE A 57 8.32 10.01 7.75
N GLN A 58 7.68 10.44 8.83
CA GLN A 58 8.38 11.04 9.98
C GLN A 58 8.93 9.98 10.96
N ASP A 59 8.25 8.84 11.05
CA ASP A 59 8.69 7.69 11.84
C ASP A 59 9.33 6.66 10.90
N SER A 60 10.57 6.23 11.19
CA SER A 60 11.22 5.14 10.46
C SER A 60 10.63 3.75 10.79
N GLY A 61 9.55 3.71 11.57
CA GLY A 61 8.74 2.53 11.79
C GLY A 61 8.36 1.83 10.49
N LYS A 62 8.24 0.50 10.56
CA LYS A 62 7.97 -0.34 9.39
C LYS A 62 6.60 -0.08 8.73
N GLU A 63 5.70 0.61 9.42
CA GLU A 63 4.31 0.77 8.98
C GLU A 63 3.70 2.07 9.52
N LEU A 64 3.10 2.87 8.64
CA LEU A 64 2.35 4.08 8.95
C LEU A 64 0.86 3.84 8.69
N GLN A 65 0.02 4.07 9.68
CA GLN A 65 -1.43 3.97 9.51
C GLN A 65 -2.02 5.30 9.02
N ILE A 66 -2.82 5.25 7.96
CA ILE A 66 -3.60 6.40 7.48
C ILE A 66 -5.09 6.06 7.50
N ARG A 67 -5.92 7.02 7.92
CA ARG A 67 -7.36 6.84 8.11
C ARG A 67 -8.12 8.07 7.62
N SER A 68 -9.27 7.83 7.00
CA SER A 68 -10.22 8.92 6.69
C SER A 68 -10.82 9.48 7.99
N PRO A 69 -11.00 10.82 8.10
CA PRO A 69 -11.52 11.45 9.31
C PRO A 69 -13.03 11.28 9.46
N SER A 70 -13.72 10.76 8.44
CA SER A 70 -15.18 10.53 8.50
C SER A 70 -15.54 9.49 9.56
N VAL A 71 -16.49 9.83 10.44
CA VAL A 71 -16.95 8.96 11.55
C VAL A 71 -17.57 7.66 11.04
N ALA A 72 -18.20 7.69 9.87
CA ALA A 72 -18.75 6.50 9.20
C ALA A 72 -17.69 5.68 8.45
N SER A 73 -16.47 6.23 8.30
CA SER A 73 -15.43 5.59 7.52
C SER A 73 -14.79 4.41 8.24
N LYS A 74 -14.78 3.29 7.52
CA LYS A 74 -13.98 2.10 7.84
C LYS A 74 -12.68 2.05 7.01
N SER A 75 -12.38 3.10 6.25
CA SER A 75 -11.19 3.18 5.40
C SER A 75 -9.97 3.35 6.30
N LEU A 76 -9.19 2.26 6.35
CA LEU A 76 -7.95 2.14 7.08
C LEU A 76 -6.92 1.52 6.15
N PHE A 77 -5.82 2.23 5.96
CA PHE A 77 -4.73 1.77 5.11
C PHE A 77 -3.43 1.74 5.91
N TYR A 78 -2.61 0.74 5.61
CA TYR A 78 -1.33 0.54 6.25
C TYR A 78 -0.21 0.81 5.25
N VAL A 79 0.42 1.97 5.33
CA VAL A 79 1.52 2.35 4.45
C VAL A 79 2.80 1.65 4.91
N ARG A 80 3.33 0.76 4.07
CA ARG A 80 4.62 0.08 4.27
C ARG A 80 5.61 0.61 3.26
N LEU A 81 6.76 1.09 3.72
CA LEU A 81 7.80 1.59 2.81
C LEU A 81 8.78 0.48 2.45
N SER A 82 9.12 0.40 1.17
CA SER A 82 10.23 -0.40 0.68
C SER A 82 11.54 0.39 0.80
N GLY A 83 12.62 -0.35 1.05
CA GLY A 83 13.96 0.21 1.14
C GLY A 83 14.49 0.35 2.56
N ASP A 84 15.71 0.87 2.65
CA ASP A 84 16.39 1.10 3.92
C ASP A 84 15.67 2.21 4.72
N PRO A 85 15.44 2.04 6.04
CA PRO A 85 14.74 3.03 6.86
C PRO A 85 15.34 4.44 6.80
N VAL A 86 16.67 4.56 6.64
CA VAL A 86 17.38 5.84 6.49
C VAL A 86 17.06 6.48 5.13
N VAL A 87 16.95 5.67 4.08
CA VAL A 87 16.54 6.14 2.75
C VAL A 87 15.07 6.53 2.75
N SER A 88 14.20 5.80 3.45
CA SER A 88 12.79 6.15 3.63
C SER A 88 12.60 7.51 4.33
N LEU A 89 13.45 7.83 5.29
CA LEU A 89 13.47 9.16 5.94
C LEU A 89 13.90 10.29 4.99
N SER A 90 14.69 9.99 3.96
CA SER A 90 15.12 10.99 2.97
C SER A 90 14.03 11.33 1.93
N GLY A 91 13.06 10.43 1.73
CA GLY A 91 11.98 10.58 0.72
C GLY A 91 12.43 10.38 -0.73
N LEU A 92 13.72 10.15 -0.98
CA LEU A 92 14.32 10.22 -2.31
C LEU A 92 14.12 8.95 -3.16
N ALA A 93 13.80 7.80 -2.53
CA ALA A 93 13.64 6.53 -3.24
C ALA A 93 12.59 5.57 -2.63
N GLY A 94 11.82 6.01 -1.64
CA GLY A 94 10.86 5.16 -0.95
C GLY A 94 9.62 4.89 -1.80
N VAL A 95 9.40 3.62 -2.16
CA VAL A 95 8.11 3.15 -2.69
C VAL A 95 7.30 2.61 -1.51
N GLY A 96 6.15 3.21 -1.25
CA GLY A 96 5.18 2.73 -0.28
C GLY A 96 4.15 1.81 -0.93
N VAL A 97 3.67 0.81 -0.20
CA VAL A 97 2.43 0.09 -0.54
C VAL A 97 1.46 0.30 0.60
N ALA A 98 0.24 0.72 0.26
CA ALA A 98 -0.84 1.01 1.19
C ALA A 98 -2.06 0.13 0.88
N PRO A 99 -2.08 -1.12 1.38
CA PRO A 99 -3.27 -1.97 1.36
C PRO A 99 -4.31 -1.49 2.38
N SER A 100 -5.58 -1.61 1.98
CA SER A 100 -6.73 -1.47 2.86
C SER A 100 -6.81 -2.66 3.83
N ALA A 101 -7.49 -2.50 4.96
CA ALA A 101 -7.72 -3.60 5.91
C ALA A 101 -8.32 -4.86 5.26
N ARG A 102 -9.21 -4.71 4.26
CA ARG A 102 -9.75 -5.83 3.49
C ARG A 102 -8.68 -6.52 2.62
N ALA A 103 -7.84 -5.73 1.95
CA ALA A 103 -6.76 -6.26 1.12
C ALA A 103 -5.71 -6.97 1.97
N GLU A 104 -5.39 -6.46 3.17
CA GLU A 104 -4.51 -7.13 4.12
C GLU A 104 -4.98 -8.55 4.45
N VAL A 105 -6.25 -8.72 4.82
CA VAL A 105 -6.81 -10.05 5.14
C VAL A 105 -6.73 -11.00 3.94
N ALA A 106 -6.92 -10.50 2.72
CA ALA A 106 -6.89 -11.31 1.52
C ALA A 106 -5.50 -11.68 1.01
N LEU A 107 -4.44 -10.96 1.45
CA LEU A 107 -3.06 -11.22 1.04
C LEU A 107 -2.34 -12.25 1.95
N ILE A 108 -2.95 -12.61 3.09
CA ILE A 108 -2.37 -13.50 4.10
C ILE A 108 -2.91 -14.95 3.97
N ASP A 109 -3.81 -15.21 3.02
CA ASP A 109 -4.39 -16.53 2.69
C ASP A 109 -3.68 -17.16 1.47
#